data_AF-A0A1D1ZAD4-F1
#
_entry.id   AF-A0A1D1ZAD4-F1
#
_cell.length_a   1.000
_cell.length_b   1.000
_cell.length_c   1.000
_cell.angle_alpha   90.00
_cell.angle_beta   90.00
_cell.angle_gamma   90.00
#
_symmetry.space_group_name_H-M   'P 1'
#
loop_
_entity.id
_entity.type
_entity.pdbx_description
1 polymer ?
#
loop_
_entity_poly.entity_id
_entity_poly.type
_entity_poly.pdbx_seq_one_letter_code
_entity_poly.pdbx_strand_id
1 'polypeptide(L)'
;MRLSLVLSVLLLFAIVSQAIPLDLNKRRFGQEHTPKAEATYQRVRDLAIGSDKGKEAGDLSGAMVRALIASAPTCDQQDRADEIIDLGRKFGGKIEKEYIKVAKKYRQLERNTPHVGEPSKLCKKKPRHKELDGLTQAQDPTKVKHKKYKGKKNYAETHPVGGVKM
;
A
#
# COMPACT_ATOMS: atom_id res chain seq x y z
N MET A 1 74.05 -8.05 7.30
CA MET A 1 73.26 -6.99 7.96
C MET A 1 72.34 -6.38 6.92
N ARG A 2 71.05 -6.73 6.94
CA ARG A 2 69.96 -5.88 7.46
C ARG A 2 69.71 -4.63 6.59
N LEU A 3 69.06 -4.79 5.43
CA LEU A 3 68.43 -3.64 4.76
C LEU A 3 67.28 -3.99 3.78
N SER A 4 66.89 -5.26 3.63
CA SER A 4 65.91 -5.65 2.60
C SER A 4 64.53 -6.08 3.15
N LEU A 5 64.30 -5.97 4.46
CA LEU A 5 63.12 -6.58 5.11
C LEU A 5 62.13 -5.57 5.71
N VAL A 6 62.37 -4.26 5.57
CA VAL A 6 61.53 -3.22 6.21
C VAL A 6 60.52 -2.60 5.24
N LEU A 7 60.65 -2.81 3.93
CA LEU A 7 59.82 -2.12 2.93
C LEU A 7 58.52 -2.85 2.52
N SER A 8 58.35 -4.14 2.87
CA SER A 8 57.14 -4.91 2.48
C SER A 8 56.01 -4.90 3.50
N VAL A 9 56.18 -4.31 4.69
CA VAL A 9 55.16 -4.34 5.76
C VAL A 9 54.18 -3.15 5.67
N LEU A 10 54.49 -2.11 4.88
CA LEU A 10 53.66 -0.90 4.81
C LEU A 10 52.59 -0.90 3.70
N LEU A 11 52.50 -1.94 2.87
CA LEU A 11 51.65 -1.95 1.68
C LEU A 11 50.45 -2.93 1.75
N LEU A 12 49.87 -3.16 2.93
CA LEU A 12 48.75 -4.12 3.10
C LEU A 12 47.50 -3.59 3.80
N PHE A 13 47.39 -2.29 4.09
CA PHE A 13 46.20 -1.72 4.76
C PHE A 13 45.52 -0.58 3.99
N ALA A 14 45.50 -0.64 2.65
CA ALA A 14 44.54 0.15 1.88
C ALA A 14 43.25 -0.66 1.67
N ILE A 15 42.55 -0.98 2.77
CA ILE A 15 41.15 -1.44 2.67
C ILE A 15 40.34 -0.20 2.31
N VAL A 16 40.10 -0.01 1.01
CA VAL A 16 39.17 1.00 0.52
C VAL A 16 37.78 0.56 0.99
N SER A 17 37.28 1.16 2.06
CA SER A 17 35.87 1.02 2.46
C SER A 17 35.00 1.58 1.36
N GLN A 18 34.57 0.72 0.45
CA GLN A 18 33.61 1.06 -0.58
C GLN A 18 32.25 1.10 0.11
N ALA A 19 31.93 2.25 0.72
CA ALA A 19 30.59 2.54 1.15
C ALA A 19 29.71 2.53 -0.10
N ILE A 20 29.00 1.42 -0.33
CA ILE A 20 27.97 1.36 -1.36
C ILE A 20 26.97 2.46 -0.99
N PRO A 21 26.73 3.47 -1.84
CA PRO A 21 25.72 4.47 -1.55
C PRO A 21 24.39 3.73 -1.40
N LEU A 22 23.87 3.69 -0.17
CA LEU A 22 22.52 3.22 0.07
C LEU A 22 21.60 4.19 -0.66
N ASP A 23 20.89 3.69 -1.67
CA ASP A 23 19.82 4.44 -2.31
C ASP A 23 18.65 4.56 -1.32
N LEU A 24 18.73 5.57 -0.44
CA LEU A 24 17.72 5.92 0.55
C LEU A 24 16.49 6.59 -0.10
N ASN A 25 16.06 6.07 -1.24
CA ASN A 25 14.80 6.47 -1.86
C ASN A 25 13.66 6.27 -0.85
N LYS A 26 12.98 7.38 -0.51
CA LYS A 26 11.92 7.38 0.50
C LYS A 26 10.81 6.43 0.06
N ARG A 27 10.50 5.45 0.91
CA ARG A 27 9.40 4.48 0.71
C ARG A 27 8.08 5.07 1.21
N ARG A 28 6.95 4.72 0.59
CA ARG A 28 5.61 5.10 1.06
C ARG A 28 4.98 3.93 1.82
N PHE A 29 5.56 3.61 2.97
CA PHE A 29 5.09 2.52 3.83
C PHE A 29 4.30 3.05 5.03
N GLY A 30 3.65 2.15 5.78
CA GLY A 30 2.86 2.46 6.98
C GLY A 30 1.45 3.00 6.69
N GLN A 31 0.99 2.97 5.44
CA GLN A 31 -0.37 3.41 5.09
C GLN A 31 -1.44 2.46 5.65
N GLU A 32 -1.06 1.19 5.80
CA GLU A 32 -1.85 0.16 6.47
C GLU A 32 -2.10 0.45 7.95
N HIS A 33 -1.26 1.26 8.61
CA HIS A 33 -1.36 1.59 10.05
C HIS A 33 -1.72 3.06 10.33
N THR A 34 -2.25 3.80 9.35
CA THR A 34 -2.78 5.15 9.64
C THR A 34 -3.95 5.08 10.60
N PRO A 35 -4.25 6.15 11.38
CA PRO A 35 -5.41 6.16 12.27
C PRO A 35 -6.73 5.86 11.54
N LYS A 36 -6.87 6.31 10.29
CA LYS A 36 -8.04 6.03 9.45
C LYS A 36 -8.12 4.55 9.08
N ALA A 37 -7.00 3.93 8.75
CA ALA A 37 -6.93 2.52 8.37
C ALA A 37 -7.24 1.62 9.57
N GLU A 38 -6.56 1.83 10.70
CA GLU A 38 -6.79 1.10 11.95
C GLU A 38 -8.24 1.16 12.42
N ALA A 39 -8.82 2.37 12.45
CA ALA A 39 -10.22 2.55 12.82
C ALA A 39 -11.17 1.81 11.86
N THR A 40 -10.80 1.63 10.59
CA THR A 40 -11.61 0.90 9.61
C THR A 40 -11.57 -0.61 9.88
N TYR A 41 -10.41 -1.16 10.24
CA TYR A 41 -10.25 -2.58 10.58
C TYR A 41 -10.92 -2.92 11.91
N GLN A 42 -10.76 -2.04 12.90
CA GLN A 42 -11.41 -2.17 14.20
C GLN A 42 -12.92 -2.13 14.03
N ARG A 43 -13.45 -1.23 13.19
CA ARG A 43 -14.90 -1.15 12.96
C ARG A 43 -15.49 -2.45 12.41
N VAL A 44 -14.78 -3.17 11.54
CA VAL A 44 -15.21 -4.51 11.09
C VAL A 44 -15.33 -5.47 12.26
N ARG A 45 -14.36 -5.48 13.19
CA ARG A 45 -14.39 -6.32 14.39
C ARG A 45 -15.53 -5.91 15.33
N ASP A 46 -15.68 -4.61 15.59
CA ASP A 46 -16.68 -4.08 16.51
C ASP A 46 -18.10 -4.42 16.10
N LEU A 47 -18.39 -4.38 14.80
CA LEU A 47 -19.72 -4.71 14.26
C LEU A 47 -20.08 -6.19 14.46
N ALA A 48 -19.12 -7.06 14.74
CA ALA A 48 -19.34 -8.48 15.01
C ALA A 48 -19.34 -8.83 16.51
N ILE A 49 -19.13 -7.87 17.41
CA ILE A 49 -19.16 -8.14 18.87
C ILE A 49 -20.53 -8.69 19.27
N GLY A 50 -20.52 -9.75 20.09
CA GLY A 50 -21.74 -10.42 20.54
C GLY A 50 -22.42 -11.31 19.49
N SER A 51 -21.79 -11.50 18.31
CA SER A 51 -22.25 -12.44 17.28
C SER A 51 -21.37 -13.68 17.18
N ASP A 52 -21.87 -14.71 16.50
CA ASP A 52 -21.11 -15.91 16.15
C ASP A 52 -20.08 -15.68 15.01
N LYS A 53 -20.00 -14.47 14.45
CA LYS A 53 -19.07 -14.11 13.36
C LYS A 53 -17.82 -13.38 13.83
N GLY A 54 -17.56 -13.29 15.13
CA GLY A 54 -16.38 -12.58 15.67
C GLY A 54 -15.06 -13.07 15.09
N LYS A 55 -14.88 -14.39 14.93
CA LYS A 55 -13.66 -14.96 14.32
C LYS A 55 -13.52 -14.56 12.84
N GLU A 56 -14.60 -14.67 12.07
CA GLU A 56 -14.61 -14.30 10.65
C GLU A 56 -14.26 -12.81 10.47
N ALA A 57 -14.86 -11.93 11.27
CA ALA A 57 -14.55 -10.51 11.28
C ALA A 57 -13.09 -10.22 11.67
N GLY A 58 -12.54 -10.94 12.66
CA GLY A 58 -11.14 -10.84 13.07
C GLY A 58 -10.16 -11.27 11.97
N ASP A 59 -10.40 -12.40 11.34
CA ASP A 59 -9.57 -12.93 10.25
C ASP A 59 -9.60 -11.99 9.02
N LEU A 60 -10.81 -11.51 8.65
CA LEU A 60 -10.98 -10.54 7.58
C LEU A 60 -10.25 -9.24 7.89
N SER A 61 -10.34 -8.76 9.12
CA SER A 61 -9.64 -7.56 9.59
C SER A 61 -8.11 -7.69 9.45
N GLY A 62 -7.53 -8.85 9.79
CA GLY A 62 -6.12 -9.12 9.54
C GLY A 62 -5.76 -9.19 8.04
N ALA A 63 -6.66 -9.74 7.22
CA ALA A 63 -6.48 -9.79 5.77
C ALA A 63 -6.56 -8.40 5.13
N MET A 64 -7.39 -7.50 5.67
CA MET A 64 -7.48 -6.10 5.23
C MET A 64 -6.15 -5.36 5.39
N VAL A 65 -5.44 -5.55 6.51
CA VAL A 65 -4.11 -4.97 6.75
C VAL A 65 -3.12 -5.46 5.68
N ARG A 66 -3.07 -6.78 5.49
CA ARG A 66 -2.14 -7.40 4.52
C ARG A 66 -2.40 -6.93 3.09
N ALA A 67 -3.66 -6.69 2.71
CA ALA A 67 -4.00 -6.21 1.37
C ALA A 67 -3.53 -4.76 1.06
N LEU A 68 -3.15 -3.97 2.08
CA LEU A 68 -2.63 -2.61 1.88
C LEU A 68 -1.10 -2.56 1.76
N ILE A 69 -0.39 -3.66 1.99
CA ILE A 69 1.07 -3.69 1.83
C ILE A 69 1.47 -3.60 0.34
N ALA A 70 2.70 -3.15 0.08
CA ALA A 70 3.18 -2.87 -1.27
C ALA A 70 3.29 -4.13 -2.14
N SER A 71 3.56 -5.30 -1.55
CA SER A 71 3.69 -6.58 -2.25
C SER A 71 2.37 -7.32 -2.45
N ALA A 72 1.25 -6.86 -1.87
CA ALA A 72 -0.03 -7.53 -2.04
C ALA A 72 -0.49 -7.46 -3.51
N PRO A 73 -1.16 -8.50 -4.03
CA PRO A 73 -1.75 -8.47 -5.36
C PRO A 73 -2.60 -7.22 -5.62
N THR A 74 -2.69 -6.83 -6.89
CA THR A 74 -3.28 -5.53 -7.28
C THR A 74 -4.75 -5.39 -6.86
N CYS A 75 -5.51 -6.49 -6.87
CA CYS A 75 -6.95 -6.48 -6.58
C CYS A 75 -7.32 -6.84 -5.14
N ASP A 76 -6.37 -7.23 -4.29
CA ASP A 76 -6.67 -7.73 -2.94
C ASP A 76 -7.49 -6.75 -2.09
N GLN A 77 -7.18 -5.44 -2.15
CA GLN A 77 -7.95 -4.44 -1.43
C GLN A 77 -9.41 -4.38 -1.90
N GLN A 78 -9.69 -4.59 -3.19
CA GLN A 78 -11.06 -4.65 -3.68
C GLN A 78 -11.74 -5.94 -3.23
N ASP A 79 -11.04 -7.08 -3.32
CA ASP A 79 -11.59 -8.37 -2.91
C ASP A 79 -11.91 -8.39 -1.41
N ARG A 80 -11.06 -7.77 -0.57
CA ARG A 80 -11.37 -7.56 0.86
C ARG A 80 -12.53 -6.61 1.06
N ALA A 81 -12.66 -5.54 0.26
CA ALA A 81 -13.81 -4.65 0.33
C ALA A 81 -15.12 -5.38 -0.02
N ASP A 82 -15.09 -6.26 -1.02
CA ASP A 82 -16.24 -7.11 -1.36
C ASP A 82 -16.57 -8.07 -0.20
N GLU A 83 -15.58 -8.72 0.41
CA GLU A 83 -15.78 -9.62 1.56
C GLU A 83 -16.36 -8.92 2.80
N ILE A 84 -16.05 -7.64 3.02
CA ILE A 84 -16.68 -6.83 4.09
C ILE A 84 -18.19 -6.71 3.85
N ILE A 85 -18.63 -6.57 2.59
CA ILE A 85 -20.05 -6.52 2.24
C ILE A 85 -20.68 -7.90 2.40
N ASP A 86 -20.02 -8.97 1.94
CA ASP A 86 -20.49 -10.34 2.15
C ASP A 86 -20.70 -10.67 3.63
N LEU A 87 -19.74 -10.29 4.48
CA LEU A 87 -19.88 -10.43 5.92
C LEU A 87 -21.08 -9.63 6.43
N GLY A 88 -21.23 -8.37 6.01
CA GLY A 88 -22.37 -7.53 6.38
C GLY A 88 -23.72 -8.13 6.01
N ARG A 89 -23.81 -8.79 4.85
CA ARG A 89 -25.04 -9.42 4.35
C ARG A 89 -25.49 -10.60 5.21
N LYS A 90 -24.56 -11.24 5.95
CA LYS A 90 -24.88 -12.27 6.94
C LYS A 90 -25.61 -11.72 8.17
N PHE A 91 -25.43 -10.43 8.49
CA PHE A 91 -26.14 -9.77 9.59
C PHE A 91 -27.46 -9.13 9.15
N GLY A 92 -27.51 -8.59 7.93
CA GLY A 92 -28.66 -7.86 7.41
C GLY A 92 -28.94 -6.53 8.13
N GLY A 93 -30.03 -5.88 7.71
CA GLY A 93 -30.63 -4.75 8.41
C GLY A 93 -29.70 -3.54 8.57
N LYS A 94 -29.59 -3.01 9.81
CA LYS A 94 -28.77 -1.82 10.10
C LYS A 94 -27.27 -2.14 10.11
N ILE A 95 -26.88 -3.33 10.58
CA ILE A 95 -25.48 -3.74 10.69
C ILE A 95 -24.87 -3.90 9.29
N GLU A 96 -25.61 -4.51 8.37
CA GLU A 96 -25.21 -4.60 6.96
C GLU A 96 -24.91 -3.23 6.34
N LYS A 97 -25.75 -2.23 6.59
CA LYS A 97 -25.51 -0.86 6.08
C LYS A 97 -24.22 -0.26 6.64
N GLU A 98 -23.87 -0.57 7.89
CA GLU A 98 -22.60 -0.16 8.49
C GLU A 98 -21.41 -0.86 7.84
N TYR A 99 -21.51 -2.17 7.59
CA TYR A 99 -20.48 -2.90 6.82
C TYR A 99 -20.28 -2.33 5.41
N ILE A 100 -21.36 -1.98 4.70
CA ILE A 100 -21.27 -1.35 3.38
C ILE A 100 -20.53 0.00 3.46
N LYS A 101 -20.80 0.83 4.48
CA LYS A 101 -20.07 2.09 4.70
C LYS A 101 -18.58 1.83 4.94
N VAL A 102 -18.27 0.82 5.75
CA VAL A 102 -16.89 0.41 6.06
C VAL A 102 -16.17 -0.10 4.81
N ALA A 103 -16.83 -0.91 3.99
CA ALA A 103 -16.29 -1.42 2.73
C ALA A 103 -15.91 -0.29 1.76
N LYS A 104 -16.81 0.70 1.59
CA LYS A 104 -16.54 1.89 0.77
C LYS A 104 -15.33 2.68 1.30
N LYS A 105 -15.28 2.91 2.62
CA LYS A 105 -14.15 3.59 3.26
C LYS A 105 -12.84 2.83 3.07
N TYR A 106 -12.86 1.51 3.27
CA TYR A 106 -11.71 0.63 3.11
C TYR A 106 -11.21 0.60 1.66
N ARG A 107 -12.13 0.53 0.68
CA ARG A 107 -11.80 0.54 -0.75
C ARG A 107 -11.01 1.77 -1.16
N GLN A 108 -11.20 2.88 -0.46
CA GLN A 108 -10.58 4.19 -0.69
C GLN A 108 -9.39 4.50 0.24
N LEU A 109 -8.91 3.53 1.03
CA LEU A 109 -7.65 3.72 1.75
C LEU A 109 -6.47 3.71 0.77
N GLU A 110 -5.39 4.38 1.15
CA GLU A 110 -4.12 4.36 0.41
C GLU A 110 -3.43 3.01 0.62
N ARG A 111 -2.78 2.51 -0.44
CA ARG A 111 -1.88 1.35 -0.35
C ARG A 111 -0.43 1.80 -0.24
N ASN A 112 0.37 1.00 0.42
CA ASN A 112 1.82 1.19 0.39
C ASN A 112 2.35 1.07 -1.04
N THR A 113 3.30 1.92 -1.40
CA THR A 113 4.03 1.83 -2.67
C THR A 113 5.54 1.81 -2.44
N PRO A 114 6.31 1.18 -3.36
CA PRO A 114 7.75 1.15 -3.27
C PRO A 114 8.39 2.54 -3.22
N HIS A 115 7.82 3.57 -3.83
CA HIS A 115 8.40 4.92 -3.81
C HIS A 115 7.36 5.98 -3.44
N VAL A 116 7.78 6.99 -2.67
CA VAL A 116 6.93 8.15 -2.40
C VAL A 116 6.53 8.84 -3.71
N GLY A 117 5.23 9.12 -3.82
CA GLY A 117 4.51 9.68 -4.96
C GLY A 117 4.41 8.76 -6.17
N GLU A 118 4.77 7.49 -6.03
CA GLU A 118 4.43 6.47 -7.01
C GLU A 118 2.92 6.15 -6.94
N PRO A 119 2.20 6.15 -8.08
CA PRO A 119 0.81 5.75 -8.09
C PRO A 119 0.66 4.25 -7.81
N SER A 120 -0.27 3.92 -6.92
CA SER A 120 -0.72 2.55 -6.68
C SER A 120 -1.41 1.97 -7.92
N LYS A 121 -0.99 0.77 -8.34
CA LYS A 121 -1.65 0.03 -9.43
C LYS A 121 -3.13 -0.19 -9.14
N LEU A 122 -4.00 0.26 -10.05
CA LEU A 122 -5.44 0.09 -9.92
C LEU A 122 -5.88 -1.32 -10.30
N CYS A 123 -6.85 -1.86 -9.57
CA CYS A 123 -7.49 -3.12 -9.91
C CYS A 123 -8.34 -2.96 -11.18
N LYS A 124 -8.18 -3.87 -12.15
CA LYS A 124 -8.95 -3.90 -13.40
C LYS A 124 -10.19 -4.81 -13.34
N LYS A 125 -10.29 -5.62 -12.30
CA LYS A 125 -11.43 -6.50 -12.05
C LYS A 125 -12.62 -5.64 -11.59
N LYS A 126 -13.82 -5.97 -12.06
CA LYS A 126 -15.07 -5.35 -11.56
C LYS A 126 -15.36 -5.83 -10.12
N PRO A 127 -15.81 -4.96 -9.19
CA PRO A 127 -16.22 -5.43 -7.86
C PRO A 127 -17.40 -6.41 -7.96
N ARG A 128 -17.50 -7.33 -6.99
CA ARG A 128 -18.65 -8.25 -6.90
C ARG A 128 -19.90 -7.51 -6.48
N HIS A 129 -19.77 -6.46 -5.66
CA HIS A 129 -20.89 -5.67 -5.15
C HIS A 129 -20.97 -4.29 -5.80
N LYS A 130 -22.15 -3.96 -6.33
CA LYS A 130 -22.45 -2.67 -6.99
C LYS A 130 -22.22 -1.46 -6.09
N GLU A 131 -22.26 -1.64 -4.78
CA GLU A 131 -21.97 -0.60 -3.79
C GLU A 131 -20.54 -0.08 -3.91
N LEU A 132 -19.63 -0.84 -4.52
CA LEU A 132 -18.24 -0.44 -4.76
C LEU A 132 -17.99 0.07 -6.19
N ASP A 133 -19.01 0.14 -7.04
CA ASP A 133 -18.86 0.61 -8.42
C ASP A 133 -18.28 2.04 -8.45
N GLY A 134 -17.27 2.24 -9.30
CA GLY A 134 -16.56 3.51 -9.46
C GLY A 134 -15.59 3.85 -8.33
N LEU A 135 -15.49 3.04 -7.26
CA LEU A 135 -14.55 3.30 -6.17
C LEU A 135 -13.18 2.68 -6.44
N THR A 136 -12.15 3.51 -6.36
CA THR A 136 -10.74 3.09 -6.42
C THR A 136 -10.01 3.46 -5.14
N GLN A 137 -8.88 2.82 -4.90
CA GLN A 137 -8.01 3.17 -3.79
C GLN A 137 -7.47 4.60 -3.92
N ALA A 138 -7.20 5.23 -2.79
CA ALA A 138 -6.50 6.49 -2.77
C ALA A 138 -5.07 6.30 -3.28
N GLN A 139 -4.57 7.34 -3.95
CA GLN A 139 -3.20 7.43 -4.43
C GLN A 139 -2.36 8.19 -3.42
N ASP A 140 -1.03 7.99 -3.46
CA ASP A 140 -0.11 8.78 -2.64
C ASP A 140 -0.34 10.28 -2.94
N PRO A 141 -0.67 11.10 -1.92
CA PRO A 141 -0.93 12.52 -2.10
C PRO A 141 0.34 13.32 -2.43
N THR A 142 1.52 12.73 -2.26
CA THR A 142 2.80 13.39 -2.48
C THR A 142 3.07 13.59 -3.96
N LYS A 143 3.12 14.85 -4.40
CA LYS A 143 3.51 15.21 -5.77
C LYS A 143 5.03 15.12 -5.91
N VAL A 144 5.57 14.04 -6.47
CA VAL A 144 6.95 14.08 -6.96
C VAL A 144 6.97 14.74 -8.32
N LYS A 145 7.65 15.88 -8.44
CA LYS A 145 8.21 16.27 -9.74
C LYS A 145 9.24 15.19 -10.06
N HIS A 146 8.95 14.28 -10.98
CA HIS A 146 9.99 13.42 -11.52
C HIS A 146 11.07 14.34 -12.07
N LYS A 147 12.20 14.49 -11.38
CA LYS A 147 13.40 15.05 -12.01
C LYS A 147 13.67 14.09 -13.16
N LYS A 148 13.48 14.55 -14.40
CA LYS A 148 13.92 13.84 -15.61
C LYS A 148 15.37 13.45 -15.37
N TYR A 149 15.63 12.20 -15.01
CA TYR A 149 16.95 11.64 -15.14
C TYR A 149 17.24 11.75 -16.64
N LYS A 150 18.25 12.55 -17.02
CA LYS A 150 18.75 12.62 -18.40
C LYS A 150 19.49 11.32 -18.72
N GLY A 151 18.78 10.20 -18.71
CA GLY A 151 19.22 8.87 -19.09
C GLY A 151 18.30 8.37 -20.19
N LYS A 152 18.82 8.42 -21.42
CA LYS A 152 18.28 7.98 -22.72
C LYS A 152 16.93 7.21 -22.72
N LYS A 153 15.93 7.92 -23.27
CA LYS A 153 14.88 7.52 -24.25
C LYS A 153 13.89 6.38 -23.91
N ASN A 154 12.62 6.76 -24.14
CA ASN A 154 11.43 5.96 -24.48
C ASN A 154 10.61 5.39 -23.32
N TYR A 155 9.61 6.15 -22.86
CA TYR A 155 8.24 5.61 -22.78
C TYR A 155 7.24 6.75 -22.95
N ALA A 156 6.21 6.48 -23.76
CA ALA A 156 5.31 7.43 -24.37
C ALA A 156 4.51 8.27 -23.36
N GLU A 157 4.39 9.54 -23.71
CA GLU A 157 3.56 10.57 -23.08
C GLU A 157 2.08 10.32 -23.42
N THR A 158 1.24 10.00 -22.43
CA THR A 158 -0.22 10.12 -22.56
C THR A 158 -0.81 10.70 -21.27
N HIS A 159 -0.95 12.03 -21.24
CA HIS A 159 -1.98 12.76 -20.50
C HIS A 159 -3.20 12.97 -21.43
N PRO A 160 -4.36 13.55 -21.02
CA PRO A 160 -4.98 13.74 -19.70
C PRO A 160 -6.51 13.37 -19.67
N VAL A 161 -7.11 13.23 -18.49
CA VAL A 161 -8.55 13.54 -18.26
C VAL A 161 -8.60 14.06 -16.81
N GLY A 162 -8.93 15.30 -16.48
CA GLY A 162 -10.03 16.15 -16.94
C GLY A 162 -10.69 16.66 -15.66
N GLY A 163 -10.09 17.69 -15.04
CA GLY A 163 -10.59 18.27 -13.79
C GLY A 163 -11.76 19.21 -14.05
N VAL A 164 -12.91 18.90 -13.45
CA VAL A 164 -14.06 19.80 -13.34
C VAL A 164 -13.69 20.95 -12.40
N LYS A 165 -13.87 22.18 -12.88
CA LYS A 165 -13.77 23.41 -12.09
C LYS A 165 -15.05 23.60 -11.27
N MET A 166 -14.89 23.91 -9.98
CA MET A 166 -15.79 24.80 -9.23
C MET A 166 -14.96 26.01 -8.81
#